data_AF-A0A161M7U2-F1
#
_entry.id   AF-A0A161M7U2-F1
#
_cell.length_a   1.000
_cell.length_b   1.000
_cell.length_c   1.000
_cell.angle_alpha   90.00
_cell.angle_beta   90.00
_cell.angle_gamma   90.00
#
_symmetry.space_group_name_H-M   'P 1'
#
loop_
_entity.id
_entity.type
_entity.pdbx_description
1 polymer ?
#
loop_
_entity_poly.entity_id
_entity_poly.type
_entity_poly.pdbx_seq_one_letter_code
_entity_poly.pdbx_strand_id
1 'polypeptide(L)'
;MSRRYGGGRGSLSAESRRYGGERGSLSAETVLLAPVFLLFLLFLVGAGRLVEAQGEVNGAARDAARSASVERTRADAQASAAEAAGASLEGECEPSVEVSDDGWEAGGQVRVEVTCSLDLGFLGFGAAKEVSGDSVVPLEQFRRVEE
;
A
#
# COMPACT_ATOMS: atom_id res chain seq x y z
N MET A 1 -47.25 -67.40 -52.48
CA MET A 1 -47.80 -66.59 -51.37
C MET A 1 -46.66 -66.29 -50.40
N SER A 2 -45.99 -65.15 -50.59
CA SER A 2 -45.88 -64.01 -49.64
C SER A 2 -44.74 -64.14 -48.59
N ARG A 3 -43.62 -63.42 -48.84
CA ARG A 3 -43.05 -62.31 -48.03
C ARG A 3 -42.16 -62.78 -46.84
N ARG A 4 -40.84 -62.60 -46.89
CA ARG A 4 -39.99 -61.38 -46.72
C ARG A 4 -39.62 -61.07 -45.25
N TYR A 5 -38.31 -61.18 -45.01
CA TYR A 5 -37.36 -60.37 -44.21
C TYR A 5 -37.57 -60.04 -42.71
N GLY A 6 -36.42 -60.05 -42.02
CA GLY A 6 -36.09 -59.21 -40.86
C GLY A 6 -35.37 -60.04 -39.80
N GLY A 7 -34.08 -59.89 -39.50
CA GLY A 7 -33.25 -58.68 -39.53
C GLY A 7 -33.47 -57.86 -38.25
N GLY A 8 -32.66 -58.11 -37.22
CA GLY A 8 -32.68 -57.30 -35.99
C GLY A 8 -31.69 -57.84 -34.97
N ARG A 9 -30.43 -57.40 -35.01
CA ARG A 9 -29.88 -56.24 -34.29
C ARG A 9 -29.40 -56.64 -32.90
N GLY A 10 -28.07 -56.62 -32.74
CA GLY A 10 -27.39 -56.86 -31.49
C GLY A 10 -27.82 -55.90 -30.40
N SER A 11 -27.96 -56.43 -29.20
CA SER A 11 -27.92 -55.63 -27.99
C SER A 11 -26.46 -55.48 -27.58
N LEU A 12 -25.82 -54.42 -28.07
CA LEU A 12 -24.69 -53.83 -27.37
C LEU A 12 -25.23 -53.38 -26.02
N SER A 13 -24.83 -54.08 -24.96
CA SER A 13 -25.03 -53.66 -23.58
C SER A 13 -24.26 -52.34 -23.40
N ALA A 14 -24.93 -51.23 -23.70
CA ALA A 14 -24.45 -49.91 -23.36
C ALA A 14 -24.57 -49.79 -21.84
N GLU A 15 -23.51 -50.20 -21.15
CA GLU A 15 -23.31 -49.93 -19.75
C GLU A 15 -23.18 -48.41 -19.62
N SER A 16 -24.30 -47.76 -19.37
CA SER A 16 -24.34 -46.35 -19.04
C SER A 16 -23.67 -46.19 -17.69
N ARG A 17 -22.36 -45.92 -17.70
CA ARG A 17 -21.68 -45.36 -16.54
C ARG A 17 -22.38 -44.04 -16.23
N ARG A 18 -23.30 -44.08 -15.27
CA ARG A 18 -23.73 -42.87 -14.57
C ARG A 18 -22.49 -42.29 -13.93
N TYR A 19 -21.90 -41.29 -14.57
CA TYR A 19 -21.04 -40.34 -13.90
C TYR A 19 -21.94 -39.43 -13.06
N GLY A 20 -22.48 -40.01 -11.99
CA GLY A 20 -23.44 -39.39 -11.11
C GLY A 20 -22.77 -38.95 -9.84
N GLY A 21 -22.59 -37.63 -9.69
CA GLY A 21 -22.79 -37.00 -8.38
C GLY A 21 -21.58 -36.69 -7.51
N GLU A 22 -20.43 -36.29 -8.06
CA GLU A 22 -19.34 -35.70 -7.25
C GLU A 22 -19.22 -34.17 -7.45
N ARG A 23 -20.32 -33.51 -7.82
CA ARG A 23 -20.38 -32.04 -7.98
C ARG A 23 -20.99 -31.32 -6.77
N GLY A 24 -21.50 -32.07 -5.79
CA GLY A 24 -22.13 -31.51 -4.59
C GLY A 24 -21.16 -31.08 -3.49
N SER A 25 -19.94 -31.61 -3.45
CA SER A 25 -18.92 -31.28 -2.45
C SER A 25 -18.05 -30.09 -2.87
N LEU A 26 -17.56 -30.09 -4.12
CA LEU A 26 -16.69 -29.03 -4.64
C LEU A 26 -17.35 -27.65 -4.64
N SER A 27 -18.67 -27.57 -4.87
CA SER A 27 -19.40 -26.29 -4.83
C SER A 27 -19.71 -25.82 -3.40
N ALA A 28 -19.91 -26.73 -2.44
CA ALA A 28 -20.21 -26.34 -1.07
C ALA A 28 -18.95 -25.85 -0.32
N GLU A 29 -17.81 -26.49 -0.52
CA GLU A 29 -16.53 -26.09 0.09
C GLU A 29 -16.04 -24.74 -0.45
N THR A 30 -16.18 -24.51 -1.74
CA THR A 30 -15.78 -23.24 -2.39
C THR A 30 -16.68 -22.08 -2.02
N VAL A 31 -17.97 -22.30 -1.76
CA VAL A 31 -18.88 -21.26 -1.26
C VAL A 31 -18.49 -20.76 0.13
N LEU A 32 -17.88 -21.62 0.97
CA LEU A 32 -17.35 -21.21 2.27
C LEU A 32 -15.94 -20.59 2.17
N LEU A 33 -15.10 -21.08 1.26
CA LEU A 33 -13.73 -20.59 1.10
C LEU A 33 -13.66 -19.23 0.38
N ALA A 34 -14.53 -19.01 -0.61
CA ALA A 34 -14.56 -17.79 -1.41
C ALA A 34 -14.65 -16.49 -0.58
N PRO A 35 -15.56 -16.34 0.40
CA PRO A 35 -15.62 -15.11 1.21
C PRO A 35 -14.36 -14.91 2.06
N VAL A 36 -13.78 -15.99 2.61
CA VAL A 36 -12.54 -15.91 3.39
C VAL A 36 -11.37 -15.46 2.50
N PHE A 37 -11.28 -16.01 1.29
CA PHE A 37 -10.27 -15.63 0.32
C PHE A 37 -10.43 -14.17 -0.14
N LEU A 38 -11.67 -13.71 -0.37
CA LEU A 38 -11.95 -12.31 -0.69
C LEU A 38 -11.54 -11.38 0.46
N LEU A 39 -11.87 -11.72 1.71
CA LEU A 39 -11.43 -10.96 2.88
C LEU A 39 -9.90 -10.92 2.99
N PHE A 40 -9.23 -12.03 2.71
CA PHE A 40 -7.77 -12.10 2.69
C PHE A 40 -7.17 -11.19 1.60
N LEU A 41 -7.73 -11.19 0.39
CA LEU A 41 -7.29 -10.29 -0.67
C LEU A 41 -7.51 -8.81 -0.31
N LEU A 42 -8.67 -8.47 0.25
CA LEU A 42 -8.97 -7.12 0.72
C LEU A 42 -7.98 -6.67 1.81
N PHE A 43 -7.66 -7.57 2.75
CA PHE A 43 -6.65 -7.32 3.75
C PHE A 43 -5.27 -7.05 3.14
N LEU A 44 -4.84 -7.85 2.15
CA LEU A 44 -3.56 -7.62 1.46
C LEU A 44 -3.52 -6.27 0.74
N VAL A 45 -4.61 -5.86 0.09
CA VAL A 45 -4.72 -4.54 -0.55
C VAL A 45 -4.62 -3.42 0.49
N GLY A 46 -5.35 -3.54 1.60
CA GLY A 46 -5.29 -2.56 2.70
C GLY A 46 -3.90 -2.47 3.32
N ALA A 47 -3.23 -3.61 3.55
CA ALA A 47 -1.86 -3.65 4.04
C ALA A 47 -0.87 -3.04 3.04
N GLY A 48 -1.03 -3.32 1.74
CA GLY A 48 -0.21 -2.75 0.68
C GLY A 48 -0.31 -1.22 0.64
N ARG A 49 -1.53 -0.68 0.65
CA ARG A 49 -1.78 0.78 0.70
C ARG A 49 -1.17 1.43 1.93
N LEU A 50 -1.24 0.77 3.09
CA LEU A 50 -0.61 1.29 4.29
C LEU A 50 0.92 1.38 4.15
N VAL A 51 1.54 0.35 3.59
CA VAL A 51 3.00 0.33 3.38
C VAL A 51 3.42 1.38 2.34
N GLU A 52 2.61 1.57 1.30
CA GLU A 52 2.82 2.62 0.28
C GLU A 52 2.82 4.00 0.93
N ALA A 53 1.79 4.34 1.71
CA ALA A 53 1.71 5.63 2.40
C ALA A 53 2.83 5.83 3.43
N GLN A 54 3.22 4.78 4.17
CA GLN A 54 4.42 4.85 5.02
C GLN A 54 5.68 5.14 4.21
N GLY A 55 5.80 4.61 2.99
CA GLY A 55 6.91 4.88 2.10
C GLY A 55 6.96 6.34 1.65
N GLU A 56 5.81 6.89 1.28
CA GLU A 56 5.65 8.29 0.86
C GLU A 56 5.99 9.26 1.99
N VAL A 57 5.45 9.05 3.20
CA VAL A 57 5.75 9.90 4.36
C VAL A 57 7.22 9.84 4.75
N ASN A 58 7.86 8.66 4.68
CA ASN A 58 9.30 8.53 4.88
C ASN A 58 10.13 9.22 3.78
N GLY A 59 9.64 9.21 2.54
CA GLY A 59 10.23 9.97 1.42
C GLY A 59 10.17 11.47 1.69
N ALA A 60 8.97 11.96 2.02
CA ALA A 60 8.72 13.35 2.36
C ALA A 60 9.59 13.83 3.54
N ALA A 61 9.75 13.01 4.59
CA ALA A 61 10.64 13.33 5.71
C ALA A 61 12.10 13.48 5.28
N ARG A 62 12.58 12.64 4.36
CA ARG A 62 13.96 12.75 3.82
C ARG A 62 14.14 13.99 2.97
N ASP A 63 13.19 14.30 2.12
CA ASP A 63 13.23 15.47 1.26
C ASP A 63 13.13 16.77 2.08
N ALA A 64 12.27 16.79 3.10
CA ALA A 64 12.16 17.88 4.06
C ALA A 64 13.43 18.05 4.91
N ALA A 65 14.04 16.96 5.40
CA ALA A 65 15.31 17.05 6.12
C ALA A 65 16.45 17.56 5.24
N ARG A 66 16.45 17.19 3.95
CA ARG A 66 17.42 17.69 2.98
C ARG A 66 17.22 19.18 2.70
N SER A 67 15.99 19.64 2.49
CA SER A 67 15.73 21.07 2.28
C SER A 67 16.03 21.90 3.53
N ALA A 68 15.72 21.38 4.72
CA ALA A 68 16.07 22.03 5.99
C ALA A 68 17.59 22.16 6.20
N SER A 69 18.38 21.16 5.76
CA SER A 69 19.83 21.12 6.01
C SER A 69 20.65 22.22 5.33
N VAL A 70 20.08 22.85 4.28
CA VAL A 70 20.76 23.92 3.53
C VAL A 70 20.43 25.32 4.06
N GLU A 71 19.43 25.42 4.94
CA GLU A 71 18.98 26.69 5.49
C GLU A 71 19.85 27.17 6.65
N ARG A 72 19.95 28.49 6.77
CA ARG A 72 20.87 29.13 7.73
C ARG A 72 20.23 29.40 9.08
N THR A 73 18.91 29.53 9.10
CA THR A 73 18.15 29.80 10.32
C THR A 73 17.10 28.72 10.50
N ARG A 74 16.71 28.49 11.76
CA ARG A 74 15.68 27.52 12.08
C ARG A 74 14.32 27.87 11.46
N ALA A 75 13.98 29.16 11.42
CA ALA A 75 12.72 29.61 10.86
C ALA A 75 12.65 29.30 9.35
N ASP A 76 13.75 29.55 8.63
CA ASP A 76 13.85 29.22 7.21
C ASP A 76 13.85 27.70 6.98
N ALA A 77 14.54 26.95 7.84
CA ALA A 77 14.57 25.48 7.79
C ALA A 77 13.19 24.86 8.00
N GLN A 78 12.43 25.36 8.98
CA GLN A 78 11.06 24.92 9.25
C GLN A 78 10.12 25.24 8.08
N ALA A 79 10.24 26.45 7.49
CA ALA A 79 9.44 26.83 6.33
C ALA A 79 9.78 25.98 5.09
N SER A 80 11.08 25.78 4.81
CA SER A 80 11.59 24.98 3.71
C SER A 80 11.25 23.48 3.85
N ALA A 81 11.27 22.95 5.09
CA ALA A 81 10.84 21.60 5.39
C ALA A 81 9.33 21.41 5.15
N ALA A 82 8.51 22.38 5.59
CA ALA A 82 7.06 22.35 5.41
C ALA A 82 6.67 22.42 3.93
N GLU A 83 7.33 23.29 3.15
CA GLU A 83 7.11 23.38 1.70
C GLU A 83 7.50 22.08 0.97
N ALA A 84 8.66 21.50 1.30
CA ALA A 84 9.11 20.25 0.70
C ALA A 84 8.20 19.06 1.04
N ALA A 85 7.76 18.95 2.30
CA ALA A 85 6.83 17.90 2.72
C ALA A 85 5.45 18.07 2.05
N GLY A 86 4.93 19.31 1.99
CA GLY A 86 3.67 19.63 1.33
C GLY A 86 3.68 19.28 -0.16
N ALA A 87 4.78 19.59 -0.86
CA ALA A 87 4.96 19.20 -2.26
C ALA A 87 5.07 17.68 -2.44
N SER A 88 5.68 16.98 -1.49
CA SER A 88 5.86 15.51 -1.56
C SER A 88 4.58 14.73 -1.29
N LEU A 89 3.67 15.29 -0.49
CA LEU A 89 2.41 14.67 -0.07
C LEU A 89 1.18 15.34 -0.71
N GLU A 90 1.38 16.12 -1.78
CA GLU A 90 0.31 16.84 -2.46
C GLU A 90 -0.76 15.86 -2.97
N GLY A 91 -2.00 16.08 -2.52
CA GLY A 91 -3.14 15.25 -2.89
C GLY A 91 -3.32 13.97 -2.06
N GLU A 92 -2.38 13.64 -1.17
CA GLU A 92 -2.50 12.52 -0.23
C GLU A 92 -3.02 13.00 1.14
N CYS A 93 -2.37 14.00 1.74
CA CYS A 93 -2.79 14.57 3.02
C CYS A 93 -2.18 15.97 3.27
N GLU A 94 -2.65 16.63 4.32
CA GLU A 94 -1.99 17.82 4.87
C GLU A 94 -0.97 17.39 5.93
N PRO A 95 0.35 17.56 5.69
CA PRO A 95 1.37 17.11 6.63
C PRO A 95 1.62 18.13 7.76
N SER A 96 1.80 17.61 8.97
CA SER A 96 2.42 18.34 10.08
C SER A 96 3.91 18.05 10.11
N VAL A 97 4.74 19.10 10.08
CA VAL A 97 6.21 18.99 10.02
C VAL A 97 6.82 19.59 11.27
N GLU A 98 7.72 18.86 11.91
CA GLU A 98 8.46 19.32 13.08
C GLU A 98 9.97 19.19 12.84
N VAL A 99 10.69 20.31 12.92
CA VAL A 99 12.16 20.32 12.88
C VAL A 99 12.71 20.34 14.31
N SER A 100 13.43 19.28 14.69
CA SER A 100 14.01 19.15 16.02
C SER A 100 15.16 20.13 16.26
N ASP A 101 15.30 20.57 17.51
CA ASP A 101 16.41 21.42 17.97
C ASP A 101 17.71 20.67 18.24
N ASP A 102 17.62 19.36 18.40
CA ASP A 102 18.74 18.53 18.82
C ASP A 102 19.83 18.51 17.74
N GLY A 103 20.97 19.12 18.05
CA GLY A 103 22.13 19.16 17.16
C GLY A 103 22.11 20.29 16.12
N TRP A 104 21.31 21.35 16.32
CA TRP A 104 21.36 22.57 15.51
C TRP A 104 22.60 23.43 15.85
N GLU A 105 23.78 22.92 15.50
CA GLU A 105 25.08 23.58 15.70
C GLU A 105 26.01 23.36 14.50
N ALA A 106 27.12 24.09 14.42
CA ALA A 106 28.06 23.95 13.30
C ALA A 106 28.66 22.52 13.27
N GLY A 107 28.41 21.79 12.18
CA GLY A 107 28.77 20.37 12.05
C GLY A 107 27.82 19.40 12.74
N GLY A 108 26.68 19.89 13.22
CA GLY A 108 25.60 19.10 13.78
C GLY A 108 24.67 18.51 12.72
N GLN A 109 23.43 18.27 13.10
CA GLN A 109 22.45 17.53 12.32
C GLN A 109 21.06 18.14 12.45
N VAL A 110 20.28 18.04 11.39
CA VAL A 110 18.86 18.38 11.41
C VAL A 110 18.04 17.09 11.40
N ARG A 111 17.09 16.99 12.31
CA ARG A 111 16.05 15.95 12.30
C ARG A 111 14.72 16.59 11.93
N VAL A 112 14.01 15.97 11.01
CA VAL A 112 12.66 16.37 10.61
C VAL A 112 11.73 15.19 10.80
N GLU A 113 10.62 15.42 11.49
CA GLU A 113 9.51 14.50 11.62
C GLU A 113 8.33 15.02 10.81
N VAL A 114 7.71 14.14 10.02
CA VAL A 114 6.54 14.42 9.20
C VAL A 114 5.42 13.49 9.63
N THR A 115 4.27 14.07 9.94
CA THR A 115 3.05 13.35 10.32
C THR A 115 1.94 13.66 9.33
N CYS A 116 1.20 12.63 8.92
CA CYS A 116 0.15 12.67 7.92
C CYS A 116 -1.06 11.87 8.42
N SER A 117 -2.26 12.44 8.31
CA SER A 117 -3.51 11.76 8.67
C SER A 117 -4.22 11.25 7.42
N LEU A 118 -4.33 9.93 7.30
CA LEU A 118 -4.95 9.25 6.15
C LEU A 118 -6.38 8.82 6.49
N ASP A 119 -7.33 9.13 5.61
CA ASP A 119 -8.68 8.60 5.71
C ASP A 119 -8.74 7.18 5.11
N LEU A 120 -8.85 6.17 5.99
CA LEU A 120 -8.98 4.77 5.58
C LEU A 120 -10.44 4.33 5.42
N GLY A 121 -11.37 5.27 5.26
CA GLY A 121 -12.81 5.00 5.17
C GLY A 121 -13.19 4.05 4.04
N PHE A 122 -12.41 4.04 2.94
CA PHE A 122 -12.60 3.13 1.81
C PHE A 122 -12.39 1.64 2.17
N LEU A 123 -11.66 1.33 3.26
CA LEU A 123 -11.45 -0.04 3.74
C LEU A 123 -12.55 -0.52 4.71
N GLY A 124 -13.58 0.30 4.96
CA GLY A 124 -14.65 0.00 5.91
C GLY A 124 -14.26 0.16 7.38
N PHE A 125 -13.01 0.57 7.64
CA PHE A 125 -12.54 1.00 8.96
C PHE A 125 -12.75 2.52 9.01
N GLY A 126 -13.85 2.98 9.61
CA GLY A 126 -14.16 4.42 9.76
C GLY A 126 -13.25 5.12 10.78
N ALA A 127 -11.93 5.00 10.64
CA ALA A 127 -10.94 5.62 11.50
C ALA A 127 -9.86 6.29 10.63
N ALA A 128 -9.66 7.59 10.85
CA ALA A 128 -8.47 8.26 10.39
C ALA A 128 -7.25 7.60 11.03
N LYS A 129 -6.22 7.32 10.23
CA LYS A 129 -4.98 6.73 10.71
C LYS A 129 -3.85 7.72 10.53
N GLU A 130 -3.19 8.04 11.63
CA GLU A 130 -1.97 8.82 11.60
C GLU A 130 -0.79 7.93 11.18
N VAL A 131 0.00 8.44 10.26
CA VAL A 131 1.25 7.88 9.76
C VAL A 131 2.33 8.92 9.98
N SER A 132 3.42 8.52 10.63
CA SER A 132 4.58 9.38 10.83
C SER A 132 5.84 8.76 10.23
N GLY A 133 6.79 9.63 9.88
CA GLY A 133 8.12 9.26 9.41
C GLY A 133 9.14 10.32 9.80
N ASP A 134 10.35 9.89 10.12
CA ASP A 134 11.45 10.75 10.54
C ASP A 134 12.68 10.59 9.65
N SER A 135 13.48 11.66 9.55
CA SER A 135 14.76 11.61 8.85
C SER A 135 15.78 12.55 9.50
N VAL A 136 17.05 12.15 9.47
CA VAL A 136 18.17 12.92 10.00
C VAL A 136 19.20 13.16 8.89
N VAL A 137 19.58 14.42 8.70
CA VAL A 137 20.56 14.85 7.69
C VAL A 137 21.64 15.71 8.37
N PRO A 138 22.94 15.50 8.07
CA PRO A 138 23.99 16.37 8.59
C PRO A 138 23.89 17.78 8.01
N LEU A 139 24.21 18.79 8.81
CA LEU A 139 24.28 20.18 8.33
C LEU A 139 25.49 20.36 7.42
N GLU A 140 25.26 20.90 6.22
CA GLU A 140 26.31 21.10 5.23
C GLU A 140 27.30 22.19 5.67
N GLN A 141 28.47 21.77 6.16
CA GLN A 141 29.51 22.67 6.70
C GLN A 141 30.57 23.10 5.66
N PHE A 142 30.50 22.65 4.40
CA PHE A 142 31.55 22.87 3.39
C PHE A 142 31.04 23.43 2.06
N ARG A 143 30.55 24.68 2.03
CA ARG A 143 30.48 25.45 0.77
C ARG A 143 31.79 26.20 0.56
N ARG A 144 32.56 25.82 -0.47
CA ARG A 144 33.58 26.72 -1.02
C ARG A 144 32.88 27.88 -1.70
N VAL A 145 33.22 29.10 -1.30
CA VAL A 145 33.02 30.31 -2.10
C VAL A 145 34.12 30.27 -3.17
N GLU A 146 33.72 30.13 -4.44
CA GLU A 146 34.63 30.45 -5.55
C GLU A 146 34.72 31.98 -5.63
N GLU A 147 35.96 32.49 -5.63
CA GLU A 147 36.31 33.90 -5.79
C GLU A 147 36.06 34.40 -7.22
#